data_AF-A0A017S8Y2-F1
#
_entry.id   AF-A0A017S8Y2-F1
#
_cell.length_a   1.000
_cell.length_b   1.000
_cell.length_c   1.000
_cell.angle_alpha   90.00
_cell.angle_beta   90.00
_cell.angle_gamma   90.00
#
_symmetry.space_group_name_H-M   'P 1'
#
loop_
_entity.id
_entity.type
_entity.pdbx_description
1 polymer ?
#
loop_
_entity_poly.entity_id
_entity_poly.type
_entity_poly.pdbx_seq_one_letter_code
_entity_poly.pdbx_strand_id
1 'polypeptide(L)'
;VPIEIRWRIYNYIFQPTYRVAITRQKPKWTPSPTDMRKRLYHTRLPYRNPKTQLSPHDSKYNQVIRLQNPLPISLIFSCKAIYRETILHLYANTQFVFNSTRALDRFLHTTSAQMQETIQHIELNHIMYNEPRLLGFRVFKHRSDLAWYCACEDLAVACKSLKVLHISMKIWDWPIHLKLGERWSWPLLVFERFGNKVDFASVALQMCKFEEEKLKEVSREVEKRLMRSEAWQVREDEKMAREIN
;
A
#
# COMPACT_ATOMS: atom_id res chain seq x y z
N VAL A 1 4.80 -27.81 -22.27
CA VAL A 1 5.52 -27.84 -20.98
C VAL A 1 4.50 -28.14 -19.88
N PRO A 2 4.73 -29.14 -19.02
CA PRO A 2 3.87 -29.44 -17.87
C PRO A 2 3.58 -28.21 -17.01
N ILE A 3 2.41 -28.17 -16.39
CA ILE A 3 1.95 -27.01 -15.61
C ILE A 3 2.90 -26.72 -14.42
N GLU A 4 3.45 -27.75 -13.80
CA GLU A 4 4.35 -27.69 -12.65
C GLU A 4 5.66 -26.99 -13.01
N ILE A 5 6.21 -27.30 -14.19
CA ILE A 5 7.45 -26.68 -14.68
C ILE A 5 7.20 -25.21 -15.01
N ARG A 6 6.06 -24.89 -15.64
CA ARG A 6 5.68 -23.50 -15.93
C ARG A 6 5.53 -22.67 -14.66
N TRP A 7 4.88 -23.23 -13.63
CA TRP A 7 4.76 -22.61 -12.32
C TRP A 7 6.12 -22.32 -11.67
N ARG A 8 7.06 -23.27 -11.74
CA ARG A 8 8.43 -23.05 -11.25
C ARG A 8 9.14 -21.92 -12.00
N ILE A 9 8.99 -21.88 -13.33
CA ILE A 9 9.54 -20.81 -14.16
C ILE A 9 8.92 -19.46 -13.79
N TYR A 10 7.60 -19.38 -13.64
CA TYR A 10 6.92 -18.14 -13.26
C TYR A 10 7.33 -17.67 -11.87
N ASN A 11 7.44 -18.56 -10.89
CA ASN A 11 7.95 -18.20 -9.56
C ASN A 11 9.40 -17.69 -9.60
N TYR A 12 10.23 -18.21 -10.50
CA TYR A 12 11.59 -17.73 -10.69
C TYR A 12 11.63 -16.35 -11.36
N ILE A 13 10.74 -16.07 -12.31
CA ILE A 13 10.68 -14.81 -13.06
C ILE A 13 10.02 -13.70 -12.23
N PHE A 14 8.87 -13.99 -11.60
CA PHE A 14 8.09 -13.04 -10.82
C PHE A 14 8.54 -13.03 -9.36
N GLN A 15 9.79 -12.66 -9.11
CA GLN A 15 10.27 -12.52 -7.74
C GLN A 15 9.62 -11.29 -7.07
N PRO A 16 9.43 -11.29 -5.73
CA PRO A 16 8.85 -10.18 -4.96
C PRO A 16 9.80 -8.97 -4.84
N THR A 17 10.24 -8.46 -5.99
CA THR A 17 11.27 -7.40 -6.13
C THR A 17 10.70 -6.17 -6.85
N TYR A 18 9.39 -6.14 -7.07
CA TYR A 18 8.73 -5.06 -7.78
C TYR A 18 7.97 -4.20 -6.80
N ARG A 19 8.37 -2.93 -6.69
CA ARG A 19 7.61 -1.91 -5.96
C ARG A 19 7.27 -0.77 -6.89
N VAL A 20 5.99 -0.43 -6.96
CA VAL A 20 5.47 0.54 -7.91
C VAL A 20 4.57 1.55 -7.22
N ALA A 21 4.87 2.83 -7.42
CA ALA A 21 3.96 3.91 -7.06
C ALA A 21 2.90 4.07 -8.15
N ILE A 22 1.64 3.86 -7.78
CA ILE A 22 0.50 4.10 -8.66
C ILE A 22 0.08 5.56 -8.49
N THR A 23 0.12 6.31 -9.59
CA THR A 23 -0.23 7.72 -9.62
C THR A 23 -1.31 7.99 -10.65
N ARG A 24 -2.19 8.93 -10.33
CA ARG A 24 -3.23 9.38 -11.25
C ARG A 24 -2.82 10.72 -11.85
N GLN A 25 -2.48 10.74 -13.13
CA GLN A 25 -1.98 11.93 -13.82
C GLN A 25 -2.74 12.17 -15.13
N LYS A 26 -2.66 13.41 -15.65
CA LYS A 26 -3.10 13.68 -17.03
C LYS A 26 -2.06 13.09 -18.00
N PRO A 27 -2.47 12.66 -19.21
CA PRO A 27 -1.50 12.21 -20.19
C PRO A 27 -0.53 13.34 -20.54
N LYS A 28 0.77 13.01 -20.61
CA LYS A 28 1.82 14.00 -20.98
C LYS A 28 1.65 14.49 -22.42
N TRP A 29 1.12 13.63 -23.29
CA TRP A 29 0.80 13.96 -24.67
C TRP A 29 -0.66 13.58 -24.93
N THR A 30 -1.46 14.57 -25.29
CA THR A 30 -2.85 14.38 -25.72
C THR A 30 -3.00 14.96 -27.13
N PRO A 31 -3.34 14.14 -28.14
CA PRO A 31 -3.56 14.62 -29.51
C PRO A 31 -4.80 15.51 -29.64
N SER A 32 -5.74 15.47 -28.67
CA SER A 32 -6.85 16.43 -28.59
C SER A 32 -6.88 17.15 -27.24
N PRO A 33 -7.22 18.45 -27.22
CA PRO A 33 -7.43 19.22 -25.99
C PRO A 33 -8.66 18.76 -25.19
N THR A 34 -9.48 17.85 -25.73
CA THR A 34 -10.71 17.34 -25.10
C THR A 34 -10.51 16.06 -24.29
N ASP A 35 -9.43 15.28 -24.50
CA ASP A 35 -9.14 14.10 -23.65
C ASP A 35 -8.49 14.52 -22.32
N MET A 36 -9.30 15.07 -21.42
CA MET A 36 -8.90 15.44 -20.06
C MET A 36 -8.92 14.26 -19.07
N ARG A 37 -9.15 13.02 -19.56
CA ARG A 37 -9.29 11.85 -18.67
C ARG A 37 -7.94 11.52 -18.05
N LYS A 38 -7.81 11.80 -16.76
CA LYS A 38 -6.66 11.33 -15.96
C LYS A 38 -6.52 9.81 -16.12
N ARG A 39 -5.32 9.27 -16.23
CA ARG A 39 -5.04 7.82 -16.30
C ARG A 39 -4.17 7.39 -15.13
N LEU A 40 -4.12 6.09 -14.88
CA LEU A 40 -3.18 5.51 -13.94
C LEU A 40 -1.82 5.32 -14.62
N TYR A 41 -0.77 5.73 -13.93
CA TYR A 41 0.62 5.54 -14.30
C TYR A 41 1.32 4.86 -13.15
N HIS A 42 2.37 4.10 -13.47
CA HIS A 42 3.23 3.48 -12.48
C HIS A 42 4.63 4.08 -12.55
N THR A 43 5.25 4.26 -11.39
CA THR A 43 6.67 4.63 -11.28
C THR A 43 7.35 3.60 -10.40
N ARG A 44 8.44 3.01 -10.89
CA ARG A 44 9.20 2.03 -10.10
C ARG A 44 9.92 2.68 -8.93
N LEU A 45 9.84 2.04 -7.77
CA LEU A 45 10.55 2.41 -6.55
C LEU A 45 11.55 1.31 -6.13
N PRO A 46 12.55 1.63 -5.29
CA PRO A 46 13.36 0.62 -4.61
C PRO A 46 12.47 -0.31 -3.79
N TYR A 47 12.52 -1.60 -4.05
CA TYR A 47 11.65 -2.60 -3.39
C TYR A 47 12.06 -2.82 -1.93
N ARG A 48 11.07 -3.14 -1.08
CA ARG A 48 11.33 -3.56 0.30
C ARG A 48 11.78 -5.00 0.32
N ASN A 49 12.77 -5.31 1.15
CA ASN A 49 13.19 -6.69 1.34
C ASN A 49 12.01 -7.53 1.86
N PRO A 50 11.58 -8.61 1.17
CA PRO A 50 10.43 -9.41 1.58
C PRO A 50 10.54 -10.06 2.97
N LYS A 51 11.76 -10.24 3.49
CA LYS A 51 11.98 -10.81 4.83
C LYS A 51 11.95 -9.74 5.91
N THR A 52 12.68 -8.64 5.71
CA THR A 52 12.84 -7.61 6.76
C THR A 52 11.86 -6.46 6.65
N GLN A 53 11.17 -6.33 5.51
CA GLN A 53 10.31 -5.20 5.12
C GLN A 53 10.97 -3.82 5.21
N LEU A 54 12.30 -3.79 5.38
CA LEU A 54 13.07 -2.56 5.38
C LEU A 54 13.10 -2.00 3.96
N SER A 55 12.77 -0.72 3.85
CA SER A 55 13.03 0.03 2.63
C SER A 55 14.54 0.22 2.53
N PRO A 56 15.15 0.00 1.36
CA PRO A 56 16.50 0.45 1.10
C PRO A 56 16.50 1.98 1.22
N HIS A 57 16.89 2.53 2.37
CA HIS A 57 17.12 3.97 2.51
C HIS A 57 18.27 4.39 1.58
N ASP A 58 18.30 5.68 1.24
CA ASP A 58 19.13 6.40 0.27
C ASP A 58 20.65 6.12 0.28
N SER A 59 21.07 4.88 0.04
CA SER A 59 22.42 4.60 -0.38
C SER A 59 22.53 4.82 -1.90
N LYS A 60 23.57 5.51 -2.35
CA LYS A 60 23.87 5.71 -3.79
C LYS A 60 23.93 4.38 -4.57
N TYR A 61 24.19 3.26 -3.89
CA TYR A 61 24.12 1.90 -4.43
C TYR A 61 22.73 1.47 -4.92
N ASN A 62 21.65 2.06 -4.41
CA ASN A 62 20.27 1.67 -4.74
C ASN A 62 19.79 2.17 -6.12
N GLN A 63 20.48 3.13 -6.74
CA GLN A 63 20.21 3.50 -8.14
C GLN A 63 20.53 2.35 -9.10
N VAL A 64 21.55 1.54 -8.80
CA VAL A 64 21.97 0.40 -9.61
C VAL A 64 20.92 -0.72 -9.56
N ILE A 65 20.30 -0.96 -8.40
CA ILE A 65 19.25 -1.99 -8.23
C ILE A 65 17.97 -1.65 -9.01
N ARG A 66 17.67 -0.35 -9.24
CA ARG A 66 16.53 0.06 -10.08
C ARG A 66 16.62 -0.47 -11.52
N LEU A 67 17.84 -0.71 -12.01
CA LEU A 67 18.14 -1.13 -13.38
C LEU A 67 18.18 -2.65 -13.56
N GLN A 68 18.39 -3.45 -12.50
CA GLN A 68 18.79 -4.84 -12.69
C GLN A 68 17.64 -5.81 -13.06
N ASN A 69 16.40 -5.57 -12.62
CA ASN A 69 15.29 -6.49 -12.90
C ASN A 69 14.11 -5.77 -13.55
N PRO A 70 14.04 -5.60 -14.89
CA PRO A 70 12.86 -5.04 -15.52
C PRO A 70 11.62 -5.87 -15.15
N LEU A 71 10.46 -5.22 -15.06
CA LEU A 71 9.19 -5.94 -14.95
C LEU A 71 9.08 -6.86 -16.18
N PRO A 72 8.76 -8.16 -16.04
CA PRO A 72 8.73 -9.13 -17.13
C PRO A 72 7.43 -8.96 -17.97
N ILE A 73 7.12 -7.72 -18.34
CA ILE A 73 5.91 -7.32 -19.06
C ILE A 73 5.88 -7.95 -20.46
N SER A 74 7.04 -8.14 -21.09
CA SER A 74 7.16 -8.81 -22.38
C SER A 74 6.62 -10.25 -22.35
N LEU A 75 6.87 -10.98 -21.25
CA LEU A 75 6.34 -12.33 -21.08
C LEU A 75 4.81 -12.31 -20.99
N ILE A 76 4.25 -11.39 -20.21
CA ILE A 76 2.80 -11.26 -20.00
C ILE A 76 2.08 -11.02 -21.33
N PHE A 77 2.65 -10.23 -22.23
CA PHE A 77 2.04 -9.89 -23.52
C PHE A 77 2.45 -10.80 -24.68
N SER A 78 3.14 -11.91 -24.41
CA SER A 78 3.54 -12.86 -25.46
C SER A 78 2.35 -13.58 -26.10
N CYS A 79 1.42 -14.12 -25.30
CA CYS A 79 0.20 -14.75 -25.78
C CYS A 79 -0.91 -14.79 -24.71
N LYS A 80 -2.15 -15.06 -25.13
CA LYS A 80 -3.32 -15.09 -24.23
C LYS A 80 -3.21 -16.13 -23.10
N ALA A 81 -2.61 -17.29 -23.38
CA ALA A 81 -2.45 -18.35 -22.38
C ALA A 81 -1.47 -17.93 -21.28
N ILE A 82 -0.28 -17.45 -21.68
CA ILE A 82 0.73 -16.95 -20.75
C ILE A 82 0.21 -15.74 -19.98
N TYR A 83 -0.51 -14.82 -20.64
CA TYR A 83 -1.14 -13.68 -19.98
C TYR A 83 -2.01 -14.12 -18.79
N ARG A 84 -2.93 -15.08 -19.01
CA ARG A 84 -3.87 -15.56 -17.98
C ARG A 84 -3.15 -16.18 -16.79
N GLU A 85 -2.05 -16.89 -17.04
CA GLU A 85 -1.28 -17.55 -15.99
C GLU A 85 -0.40 -16.54 -15.23
N THR A 86 0.27 -15.64 -15.95
CA THR A 86 1.32 -14.78 -15.37
C THR A 86 0.81 -13.47 -14.78
N ILE A 87 -0.35 -12.97 -15.20
CA ILE A 87 -0.86 -11.69 -14.68
C ILE A 87 -1.15 -11.77 -13.17
N LEU A 88 -1.64 -12.91 -12.68
CA LEU A 88 -1.89 -13.10 -11.25
C LEU A 88 -0.58 -13.13 -10.45
N HIS A 89 0.47 -13.75 -11.00
CA HIS A 89 1.81 -13.72 -10.40
C HIS A 89 2.40 -12.31 -10.33
N LEU A 90 2.15 -11.48 -11.36
CA LEU A 90 2.57 -10.08 -11.34
C LEU A 90 1.93 -9.34 -10.15
N TYR A 91 0.61 -9.39 -10.01
CA TYR A 91 -0.10 -8.69 -8.94
C TYR A 91 0.25 -9.25 -7.55
N ALA A 92 0.43 -10.56 -7.43
CA ALA A 92 0.82 -11.19 -6.16
C ALA A 92 2.22 -10.77 -5.67
N ASN A 93 3.17 -10.58 -6.60
CA ASN A 93 4.57 -10.27 -6.27
C ASN A 93 4.93 -8.78 -6.40
N THR A 94 3.92 -7.92 -6.62
CA THR A 94 4.13 -6.47 -6.71
C THR A 94 3.72 -5.78 -5.42
N GLN A 95 4.60 -4.92 -4.92
CA GLN A 95 4.37 -4.01 -3.79
C GLN A 95 3.74 -2.71 -4.34
N PHE A 96 2.44 -2.52 -4.11
CA PHE A 96 1.71 -1.36 -4.63
C PHE A 96 1.75 -0.20 -3.64
N VAL A 97 2.22 0.96 -4.08
CA VAL A 97 2.30 2.18 -3.27
C VAL A 97 1.28 3.19 -3.78
N PHE A 98 0.38 3.62 -2.91
CA PHE A 98 -0.64 4.61 -3.20
C PHE A 98 -0.40 5.88 -2.40
N ASN A 99 -0.16 6.99 -3.12
CA ASN A 99 0.03 8.32 -2.52
C ASN A 99 -1.24 9.18 -2.58
N SER A 100 -2.34 8.63 -3.08
CA SER A 100 -3.59 9.36 -3.26
C SER A 100 -4.78 8.42 -3.23
N THR A 101 -5.79 8.79 -2.46
CA THR A 101 -7.11 8.14 -2.41
C THR A 101 -7.70 7.96 -3.80
N ARG A 102 -7.57 8.98 -4.68
CA ARG A 102 -8.10 8.94 -6.05
C ARG A 102 -7.35 7.98 -6.98
N ALA A 103 -6.11 7.64 -6.67
CA ALA A 103 -5.34 6.66 -7.42
C ALA A 103 -5.70 5.25 -6.95
N LEU A 104 -5.85 5.06 -5.64
CA LEU A 104 -6.32 3.82 -5.02
C LEU A 104 -7.72 3.44 -5.51
N ASP A 105 -8.70 4.33 -5.33
CA ASP A 105 -10.09 4.15 -5.76
C ASP A 105 -10.17 3.75 -7.24
N ARG A 106 -9.48 4.49 -8.10
CA ARG A 106 -9.45 4.17 -9.53
C ARG A 106 -8.76 2.85 -9.83
N PHE A 107 -7.66 2.54 -9.14
CA PHE A 107 -6.94 1.29 -9.32
C PHE A 107 -7.85 0.11 -9.03
N LEU A 108 -8.59 0.14 -7.93
CA LEU A 108 -9.60 -0.86 -7.60
C LEU A 108 -10.65 -0.95 -8.72
N HIS A 109 -11.27 0.16 -9.12
CA HIS A 109 -12.29 0.14 -10.18
C HIS A 109 -11.79 -0.33 -11.56
N THR A 110 -10.49 -0.21 -11.86
CA THR A 110 -9.92 -0.66 -13.14
C THR A 110 -9.34 -2.07 -13.12
N THR A 111 -9.02 -2.58 -11.94
CA THR A 111 -8.37 -3.89 -11.76
C THR A 111 -9.45 -4.94 -11.57
N SER A 112 -9.33 -6.10 -12.21
CA SER A 112 -10.33 -7.16 -12.05
C SER A 112 -10.29 -7.74 -10.63
N ALA A 113 -11.43 -8.24 -10.16
CA ALA A 113 -11.54 -8.84 -8.83
C ALA A 113 -10.49 -9.94 -8.59
N GLN A 114 -10.25 -10.80 -9.59
CA GLN A 114 -9.23 -11.86 -9.49
C GLN A 114 -7.82 -11.32 -9.25
N MET A 115 -7.47 -10.20 -9.88
CA MET A 115 -6.15 -9.57 -9.68
C MET A 115 -6.08 -8.84 -8.34
N GLN A 116 -7.18 -8.23 -7.89
CA GLN A 116 -7.25 -7.56 -6.58
C GLN A 116 -7.06 -8.57 -5.45
N GLU A 117 -7.72 -9.73 -5.53
CA GLU A 117 -7.68 -10.77 -4.52
C GLU A 117 -6.28 -11.37 -4.34
N THR A 118 -5.43 -11.35 -5.37
CA THR A 118 -4.06 -11.89 -5.27
C THR A 118 -3.04 -10.90 -4.71
N ILE A 119 -3.37 -9.62 -4.59
CA ILE A 119 -2.44 -8.60 -4.06
C ILE A 119 -2.06 -8.93 -2.62
N GLN A 120 -0.76 -9.02 -2.36
CA GLN A 120 -0.22 -9.40 -1.04
C GLN A 120 0.46 -8.25 -0.30
N HIS A 121 0.82 -7.15 -0.97
CA HIS A 121 1.58 -6.07 -0.38
C HIS A 121 1.07 -4.71 -0.82
N ILE A 122 0.64 -3.90 0.14
CA ILE A 122 0.16 -2.53 -0.09
C ILE A 122 0.88 -1.55 0.83
N GLU A 123 1.25 -0.40 0.27
CA GLU A 123 1.69 0.78 1.01
C GLU A 123 0.75 1.96 0.76
N LEU A 124 0.26 2.57 1.83
CA LEU A 124 -0.64 3.70 1.82
C LEU A 124 0.07 4.93 2.38
N ASN A 125 0.29 5.93 1.55
CA ASN A 125 0.80 7.23 1.98
C ASN A 125 -0.35 8.24 1.89
N HIS A 126 -0.91 8.59 3.05
CA HIS A 126 -2.06 9.49 3.15
C HIS A 126 -1.71 10.76 3.93
N ILE A 127 -2.15 11.89 3.41
CA ILE A 127 -2.10 13.17 4.10
C ILE A 127 -3.54 13.63 4.22
N MET A 128 -4.04 13.74 5.45
CA MET A 128 -5.40 14.20 5.71
C MET A 128 -5.59 15.62 5.22
N TYR A 129 -6.84 15.98 4.92
CA TYR A 129 -7.16 17.35 4.58
C TYR A 129 -6.99 18.26 5.80
N ASN A 130 -6.34 19.41 5.62
CA ASN A 130 -6.07 20.35 6.70
C ASN A 130 -7.37 20.88 7.35
N GLU A 131 -7.33 21.23 8.63
CA GLU A 131 -8.46 21.85 9.30
C GLU A 131 -8.73 23.25 8.72
N PRO A 132 -9.91 23.50 8.13
CA PRO A 132 -10.21 24.79 7.56
C PRO A 132 -10.44 25.83 8.64
N ARG A 133 -9.94 27.04 8.41
CA ARG A 133 -10.15 28.18 9.34
C ARG A 133 -11.61 28.60 9.45
N LEU A 134 -12.38 28.44 8.37
CA LEU A 134 -13.80 28.78 8.32
C LEU A 134 -14.63 27.51 8.32
N LEU A 135 -15.62 27.45 9.22
CA LEU A 135 -16.47 26.28 9.43
C LEU A 135 -17.21 25.84 8.17
N GLY A 136 -17.57 26.77 7.28
CA GLY A 136 -18.23 26.46 6.00
C GLY A 136 -17.41 25.55 5.08
N PHE A 137 -16.08 25.58 5.15
CA PHE A 137 -15.22 24.71 4.35
C PHE A 137 -15.00 23.32 4.97
N ARG A 138 -15.52 23.06 6.18
CA ARG A 138 -15.38 21.76 6.86
C ARG A 138 -16.03 20.61 6.08
N VAL A 139 -17.03 20.92 5.26
CA VAL A 139 -17.65 19.95 4.34
C VAL A 139 -16.63 19.30 3.40
N PHE A 140 -15.61 20.03 2.94
CA PHE A 140 -14.59 19.49 2.03
C PHE A 140 -13.65 18.52 2.75
N LYS A 141 -13.29 18.83 4.00
CA LYS A 141 -12.55 17.92 4.86
C LYS A 141 -13.34 16.63 5.10
N HIS A 142 -14.59 16.74 5.52
CA HIS A 142 -15.45 15.56 5.76
C HIS A 142 -15.62 14.69 4.51
N ARG A 143 -15.78 15.31 3.33
CA ARG A 143 -15.82 14.57 2.06
C ARG A 143 -14.50 13.87 1.75
N SER A 144 -13.37 14.51 2.04
CA SER A 144 -12.04 13.92 1.85
C SER A 144 -11.81 12.75 2.79
N ASP A 145 -12.14 12.91 4.08
CA ASP A 145 -11.98 11.89 5.10
C ASP A 145 -12.89 10.69 4.83
N LEU A 146 -14.14 10.93 4.40
CA LEU A 146 -15.06 9.87 3.98
C LEU A 146 -14.57 9.13 2.73
N ALA A 147 -14.08 9.86 1.72
CA ALA A 147 -13.52 9.23 0.52
C ALA A 147 -12.30 8.36 0.86
N TRP A 148 -11.50 8.77 1.85
CA TRP A 148 -10.38 7.97 2.34
C TRP A 148 -10.87 6.71 3.06
N TYR A 149 -11.85 6.84 3.96
CA TYR A 149 -12.50 5.72 4.63
C TYR A 149 -13.03 4.68 3.64
N CYS A 150 -13.85 5.10 2.66
CA CYS A 150 -14.41 4.20 1.66
C CYS A 150 -13.32 3.52 0.83
N ALA A 151 -12.27 4.24 0.43
CA ALA A 151 -11.18 3.63 -0.33
C ALA A 151 -10.39 2.58 0.48
N CYS A 152 -10.23 2.77 1.80
CA CYS A 152 -9.67 1.76 2.68
C CYS A 152 -10.59 0.55 2.85
N GLU A 153 -11.91 0.79 2.91
CA GLU A 153 -12.92 -0.28 3.01
C GLU A 153 -12.95 -1.14 1.75
N ASP A 154 -13.05 -0.52 0.59
CA ASP A 154 -13.00 -1.21 -0.69
C ASP A 154 -11.69 -2.01 -0.84
N LEU A 155 -10.56 -1.44 -0.39
CA LEU A 155 -9.27 -2.10 -0.42
C LEU A 155 -9.23 -3.33 0.51
N ALA A 156 -9.73 -3.20 1.73
CA ALA A 156 -9.75 -4.30 2.71
C ALA A 156 -10.63 -5.46 2.22
N VAL A 157 -11.76 -5.15 1.58
CA VAL A 157 -12.69 -6.15 1.02
C VAL A 157 -12.11 -6.80 -0.24
N ALA A 158 -11.47 -6.02 -1.12
CA ALA A 158 -10.95 -6.48 -2.40
C ALA A 158 -9.68 -7.34 -2.24
N CYS A 159 -8.74 -6.92 -1.40
CA CYS A 159 -7.42 -7.56 -1.28
C CYS A 159 -7.39 -8.63 -0.18
N LYS A 160 -8.10 -9.74 -0.42
CA LYS A 160 -8.21 -10.84 0.55
C LYS A 160 -6.88 -11.54 0.85
N SER A 161 -5.94 -11.58 -0.09
CA SER A 161 -4.61 -12.19 0.13
C SER A 161 -3.58 -11.22 0.71
N LEU A 162 -4.00 -10.07 1.25
CA LEU A 162 -3.09 -9.08 1.83
C LEU A 162 -2.31 -9.69 3.00
N LYS A 163 -0.98 -9.63 2.90
CA LYS A 163 -0.03 -10.11 3.93
C LYS A 163 0.78 -8.99 4.53
N VAL A 164 1.06 -7.95 3.76
CA VAL A 164 1.92 -6.83 4.18
C VAL A 164 1.21 -5.51 3.94
N LEU A 165 1.07 -4.72 5.00
CA LEU A 165 0.44 -3.41 4.97
C LEU A 165 1.36 -2.36 5.60
N HIS A 166 1.80 -1.40 4.79
CA HIS A 166 2.47 -0.20 5.30
C HIS A 166 1.52 1.00 5.21
N ILE A 167 1.44 1.79 6.28
CA ILE A 167 0.62 2.99 6.32
C ILE A 167 1.46 4.13 6.84
N SER A 168 1.69 5.15 6.03
CA SER A 168 2.22 6.44 6.46
C SER A 168 1.09 7.45 6.38
N MET A 169 0.68 7.96 7.54
CA MET A 169 -0.45 8.87 7.64
C MET A 169 -0.08 10.15 8.37
N LYS A 170 -0.25 11.28 7.69
CA LYS A 170 -0.17 12.61 8.31
C LYS A 170 -1.55 13.06 8.74
N ILE A 171 -1.76 13.14 10.04
CA ILE A 171 -3.04 13.48 10.67
C ILE A 171 -3.18 15.01 10.71
N TRP A 172 -4.29 15.49 10.16
CA TRP A 172 -4.73 16.88 10.23
C TRP A 172 -6.16 16.92 10.75
N ASP A 173 -6.31 16.61 12.03
CA ASP A 173 -7.58 16.60 12.73
C ASP A 173 -7.43 17.37 14.05
N TRP A 174 -8.34 18.30 14.32
CA TRP A 174 -8.32 19.10 15.55
C TRP A 174 -9.73 19.57 15.94
N PRO A 175 -10.09 19.51 17.24
CA PRO A 175 -9.35 18.90 18.36
C PRO A 175 -9.54 17.38 18.42
N ILE A 176 -8.47 16.64 18.77
CA ILE A 176 -8.51 15.19 19.01
C ILE A 176 -7.66 14.83 20.24
N HIS A 177 -7.91 13.67 20.83
CA HIS A 177 -7.12 13.14 21.95
C HIS A 177 -6.03 12.16 21.50
N LEU A 178 -6.02 11.82 20.21
CA LEU A 178 -5.15 10.81 19.59
C LEU A 178 -5.42 9.44 20.22
N LYS A 179 -6.68 9.02 20.21
CA LYS A 179 -7.13 7.70 20.71
C LYS A 179 -7.72 6.90 19.56
N LEU A 180 -7.51 5.58 19.57
CA LEU A 180 -8.18 4.69 18.62
C LEU A 180 -9.70 4.72 18.85
N GLY A 181 -10.45 4.69 17.75
CA GLY A 181 -11.90 4.90 17.75
C GLY A 181 -12.30 6.35 17.45
N GLU A 182 -11.38 7.31 17.46
CA GLU A 182 -11.61 8.63 16.88
C GLU A 182 -11.63 8.57 15.34
N ARG A 183 -12.27 9.56 14.71
CA ARG A 183 -12.54 9.57 13.26
C ARG A 183 -11.31 9.37 12.39
N TRP A 184 -10.17 9.96 12.76
CA TRP A 184 -8.90 9.80 12.05
C TRP A 184 -8.45 8.33 11.95
N SER A 185 -8.80 7.49 12.93
CA SER A 185 -8.36 6.10 13.03
C SER A 185 -9.28 5.12 12.30
N TRP A 186 -10.52 5.52 11.98
CA TRP A 186 -11.51 4.62 11.36
C TRP A 186 -11.04 3.97 10.05
N PRO A 187 -10.39 4.69 9.10
CA PRO A 187 -9.88 4.07 7.88
C PRO A 187 -8.82 2.99 8.14
N LEU A 188 -8.11 3.06 9.27
CA LEU A 188 -7.12 2.06 9.65
C LEU A 188 -7.79 0.81 10.24
N LEU A 189 -8.78 1.02 11.11
CA LEU A 189 -9.49 -0.08 11.79
C LEU A 189 -10.39 -0.90 10.84
N VAL A 190 -10.70 -0.36 9.67
CA VAL A 190 -11.40 -1.09 8.59
C VAL A 190 -10.64 -2.36 8.19
N PHE A 191 -9.31 -2.36 8.20
CA PHE A 191 -8.52 -3.55 7.88
C PHE A 191 -8.62 -4.64 8.95
N GLU A 192 -8.88 -4.27 10.21
CA GLU A 192 -9.19 -5.23 11.28
C GLU A 192 -10.61 -5.81 11.10
N ARG A 193 -11.57 -4.97 10.68
CA ARG A 193 -12.99 -5.34 10.60
C ARG A 193 -13.34 -6.16 9.36
N PHE A 194 -12.82 -5.77 8.20
CA PHE A 194 -13.19 -6.33 6.90
C PHE A 194 -12.04 -7.03 6.20
N GLY A 195 -10.80 -6.71 6.58
CA GLY A 195 -9.61 -7.35 6.05
C GLY A 195 -9.25 -8.62 6.80
N ASN A 196 -8.39 -9.43 6.18
CA ASN A 196 -7.70 -10.49 6.90
C ASN A 196 -6.57 -9.89 7.72
N LYS A 197 -6.35 -10.44 8.93
CA LYS A 197 -5.16 -10.09 9.71
C LYS A 197 -3.90 -10.34 8.89
N VAL A 198 -3.06 -9.32 8.81
CA VAL A 198 -1.86 -9.32 7.97
C VAL A 198 -0.70 -9.98 8.72
N ASP A 199 0.25 -10.52 7.97
CA ASP A 199 1.50 -11.08 8.51
C ASP A 199 2.46 -9.96 8.95
N PHE A 200 2.36 -8.78 8.33
CA PHE A 200 3.17 -7.61 8.69
C PHE A 200 2.37 -6.32 8.53
N ALA A 201 2.33 -5.50 9.58
CA ALA A 201 1.82 -4.13 9.53
C ALA A 201 2.89 -3.15 10.02
N SER A 202 3.07 -2.04 9.32
CA SER A 202 3.88 -0.91 9.80
C SER A 202 3.11 0.38 9.62
N VAL A 203 2.91 1.10 10.72
CA VAL A 203 2.13 2.34 10.76
C VAL A 203 3.04 3.47 11.23
N ALA A 204 3.14 4.51 10.43
CA ALA A 204 3.86 5.74 10.76
C ALA A 204 2.85 6.89 10.81
N LEU A 205 2.52 7.34 12.02
CA LEU A 205 1.66 8.49 12.25
C LEU A 205 2.49 9.77 12.40
N GLN A 206 2.06 10.84 11.75
CA GLN A 206 2.68 12.16 11.85
C GLN A 206 1.65 13.21 12.21
N MET A 207 1.90 14.00 13.26
CA MET A 207 1.05 15.13 13.64
C MET A 207 1.88 16.20 14.35
N CYS A 208 1.64 17.48 14.06
CA CYS A 208 2.49 18.57 14.57
C CYS A 208 2.32 18.89 16.06
N LYS A 209 1.22 18.46 16.71
CA LYS A 209 0.85 18.89 18.07
C LYS A 209 1.05 17.83 19.16
N PHE A 210 1.44 16.61 18.81
CA PHE A 210 1.70 15.54 19.76
C PHE A 210 3.18 15.15 19.71
N GLU A 211 3.70 14.72 20.86
CA GLU A 211 5.04 14.17 20.96
C GLU A 211 5.18 12.91 20.12
N GLU A 212 6.39 12.69 19.60
CA GLU A 212 6.68 11.55 18.72
C GLU A 212 6.52 10.22 19.46
N GLU A 213 6.80 10.16 20.76
CA GLU A 213 6.63 8.96 21.58
C GLU A 213 5.16 8.52 21.65
N LYS A 214 4.25 9.47 21.88
CA LYS A 214 2.81 9.19 21.89
C LYS A 214 2.31 8.73 20.52
N LEU A 215 2.81 9.34 19.43
CA LEU A 215 2.49 8.89 18.07
C LEU A 215 3.00 7.48 17.79
N LYS A 216 4.20 7.12 18.28
CA LYS A 216 4.77 5.77 18.18
C LYS A 216 3.98 4.75 18.98
N GLU A 217 3.55 5.09 20.20
CA GLU A 217 2.71 4.22 21.03
C GLU A 217 1.39 3.90 20.33
N VAL A 218 0.68 4.92 19.87
CA VAL A 218 -0.59 4.75 19.14
C VAL A 218 -0.37 3.98 17.82
N SER A 219 0.73 4.25 17.11
CA SER A 219 1.08 3.48 15.91
C SER A 219 1.25 1.99 16.20
N ARG A 220 1.96 1.64 17.29
CA ARG A 220 2.12 0.24 17.74
C ARG A 220 0.79 -0.39 18.12
N GLU A 221 -0.10 0.36 18.77
CA GLU A 221 -1.44 -0.15 19.09
C GLU A 221 -2.22 -0.51 17.82
N VAL A 222 -2.14 0.33 16.77
CA VAL A 222 -2.74 0.01 15.46
C VAL A 222 -2.06 -1.23 14.85
N GLU A 223 -0.73 -1.28 14.80
CA GLU A 223 0.00 -2.43 14.25
C GLU A 223 -0.40 -3.75 14.93
N LYS A 224 -0.50 -3.76 16.26
CA LYS A 224 -0.92 -4.92 17.05
C LYS A 224 -2.33 -5.39 16.70
N ARG A 225 -3.27 -4.47 16.42
CA ARG A 225 -4.64 -4.83 16.01
C ARG A 225 -4.70 -5.40 14.60
N LEU A 226 -3.87 -4.87 13.69
CA LEU A 226 -3.84 -5.27 12.28
C LEU A 226 -3.13 -6.62 12.06
N MET A 227 -2.08 -6.90 12.84
CA MET A 227 -1.28 -8.10 12.68
C MET A 227 -1.93 -9.35 13.29
N ARG A 228 -1.56 -10.52 12.74
CA ARG A 228 -1.79 -11.81 13.40
C ARG A 228 -1.02 -11.87 14.71
N SER A 229 -1.60 -12.49 15.74
CA SER A 229 -0.99 -12.58 17.08
C SER A 229 0.39 -13.24 17.06
N GLU A 230 0.54 -14.33 16.29
CA GLU A 230 1.80 -15.05 16.12
C GLU A 230 2.86 -14.19 15.43
N ALA A 231 2.49 -13.53 14.33
CA ALA A 231 3.40 -12.67 13.59
C ALA A 231 3.84 -11.43 14.41
N TRP A 232 2.96 -10.92 15.26
CA TRP A 232 3.29 -9.86 16.22
C TRP A 232 4.32 -10.34 17.24
N GLN A 233 4.11 -11.53 17.83
CA GLN A 233 5.05 -12.11 18.80
C GLN A 233 6.44 -12.30 18.19
N VAL A 234 6.53 -12.95 17.02
CA VAL A 234 7.81 -13.17 16.32
C VAL A 234 8.55 -11.85 16.08
N ARG A 235 7.84 -10.79 15.67
CA ARG A 235 8.45 -9.48 15.44
C ARG A 235 8.98 -8.85 16.72
N GLU A 236 8.23 -8.91 17.81
CA GLU A 236 8.67 -8.37 19.09
C GLU A 236 9.84 -9.18 19.66
N ASP A 237 9.84 -10.50 19.51
CA ASP A 237 10.95 -11.38 19.91
C ASP A 237 12.23 -11.07 19.12
N GLU A 238 12.13 -10.93 17.79
CA GLU A 238 13.25 -10.52 16.94
C GLU A 238 13.80 -9.15 17.34
N LYS A 239 12.92 -8.24 17.79
CA LYS A 239 13.33 -6.90 18.22
C LYS A 239 14.03 -6.94 19.57
N MET A 240 13.48 -7.66 20.54
CA MET A 240 14.13 -7.89 21.83
C MET A 240 15.50 -8.55 21.66
N ALA A 241 15.61 -9.54 20.78
CA ALA A 241 16.89 -10.19 20.47
C ALA A 241 17.94 -9.24 19.86
N ARG A 242 17.52 -8.17 19.16
CA ARG A 242 18.42 -7.13 18.65
C ARG A 242 18.80 -6.07 19.68
N GLU A 243 18.00 -5.90 20.74
CA GLU A 243 18.29 -4.93 21.82
C GLU A 243 19.23 -5.53 22.88
N ILE A 244 19.31 -6.86 22.96
CA ILE A 244 20.18 -7.60 23.90
C ILE A 244 21.60 -7.83 23.35
N ASN A 245 21.78 -7.76 22.02
CA ASN A 245 23.09 -7.91 21.34
C ASN A 245 23.67 -6.55 20.95
#